data_AF-A0AA96FGA4-F1
#
_entry.id   AF-A0AA96FGA4-F1
#
_cell.length_a   1.000
_cell.length_b   1.000
_cell.length_c   1.000
_cell.angle_alpha   90.00
_cell.angle_beta   90.00
_cell.angle_gamma   90.00
#
_symmetry.space_group_name_H-M   'P 1'
#
loop_
_entity.id
_entity.type
_entity.pdbx_description
1 polymer ?
#
loop_
_entity_poly.entity_id
_entity_poly.type
_entity_poly.pdbx_seq_one_letter_code
_entity_poly.pdbx_strand_id
1 'polypeptide(L)'
;MRNLRRKCTIAALAVTSVFGGLAVPGTASAATANAQIRICNDNNAALKFYIVGRNDHGDWGGSRFWDVPAHGCTTAADYWWQTDRAVEFHYVRPPQGWTWEQLYVPRAKDGSTQQFSIS
;
A
#
# COMPACT_ATOMS: atom_id res chain seq x y z
N MET A 1 -26.66 8.11 -21.11
CA MET A 1 -26.82 8.95 -19.89
C MET A 1 -28.06 8.50 -19.14
N ARG A 2 -27.91 7.83 -17.98
CA ARG A 2 -29.03 7.56 -17.08
C ARG A 2 -28.52 7.40 -15.64
N ASN A 3 -29.06 8.28 -14.81
CA ASN A 3 -28.73 8.63 -13.43
C ASN A 3 -28.72 7.48 -12.43
N LEU A 4 -27.83 7.55 -11.42
CA LEU A 4 -28.21 7.29 -10.02
C LEU A 4 -27.19 7.90 -9.04
N ARG A 5 -27.45 9.17 -8.67
CA ARG A 5 -26.86 9.85 -7.51
C ARG A 5 -27.33 9.12 -6.24
N ARG A 6 -26.43 8.50 -5.48
CA ARG A 6 -26.72 8.05 -4.12
C ARG A 6 -26.50 9.21 -3.15
N LYS A 7 -27.61 9.73 -2.62
CA LYS A 7 -27.69 10.66 -1.51
C LYS A 7 -27.41 9.86 -0.23
N CYS A 8 -26.35 10.19 0.52
CA CYS A 8 -26.21 9.75 1.90
C CYS A 8 -26.60 10.92 2.82
N THR A 9 -27.88 10.99 3.13
CA THR A 9 -28.41 11.80 4.23
C THR A 9 -28.33 10.95 5.49
N ILE A 10 -27.35 11.21 6.35
CA ILE A 10 -27.34 10.66 7.71
C ILE A 10 -27.78 11.79 8.64
N ALA A 11 -29.00 11.68 9.12
CA ALA A 11 -29.61 12.59 10.07
C ALA A 11 -28.94 12.44 11.45
N ALA A 12 -28.58 13.56 12.05
CA ALA A 12 -28.18 13.66 13.45
C ALA A 12 -29.43 13.75 14.34
N LEU A 13 -29.45 13.06 15.49
CA LEU A 13 -30.30 13.40 16.62
C LEU A 13 -29.52 13.16 17.93
N ALA A 14 -29.40 14.24 18.70
CA ALA A 14 -28.67 14.34 19.96
C ALA A 14 -29.48 13.80 21.14
N VAL A 15 -28.81 13.22 22.13
CA VAL A 15 -29.34 13.04 23.50
C VAL A 15 -28.29 13.52 24.48
N THR A 16 -28.57 14.64 25.12
CA THR A 16 -27.88 15.18 26.29
C THR A 16 -28.31 14.40 27.53
N SER A 17 -27.40 13.64 28.16
CA SER A 17 -27.58 13.11 29.51
C SER A 17 -26.54 13.73 30.44
N VAL A 18 -27.04 14.51 31.41
CA VAL A 18 -26.28 15.15 32.48
C VAL A 18 -25.88 14.08 33.51
N PHE A 19 -24.64 14.19 34.03
CA PHE A 19 -24.02 13.44 35.15
C PHE A 19 -23.36 12.07 34.85
N GLY A 20 -22.02 12.08 34.92
CA GLY A 20 -21.24 11.05 35.62
C GLY A 20 -21.03 9.72 34.93
N GLY A 21 -20.20 9.68 33.89
CA GLY A 21 -19.68 8.42 33.36
C GLY A 21 -18.72 8.67 32.21
N LEU A 22 -17.49 8.17 32.33
CA LEU A 22 -16.39 8.27 31.38
C LEU A 22 -16.80 7.88 29.96
N ALA A 23 -17.22 8.83 29.13
CA ALA A 23 -17.13 8.69 27.69
C ALA A 23 -15.68 9.04 27.30
N VAL A 24 -14.76 8.12 27.59
CA VAL A 24 -13.44 8.15 26.95
C VAL A 24 -13.74 8.21 25.45
N PRO A 25 -13.20 9.18 24.69
CA PRO A 25 -13.27 9.12 23.24
C PRO A 25 -12.72 7.76 22.86
N GLY A 26 -13.58 6.87 22.36
CA GLY A 26 -13.13 5.60 21.80
C GLY A 26 -12.12 5.98 20.73
N THR A 27 -10.85 5.65 20.97
CA THR A 27 -9.80 5.86 19.99
C THR A 27 -10.25 5.13 18.74
N ALA A 28 -10.71 5.86 17.73
CA ALA A 28 -10.95 5.30 16.43
C ALA A 28 -9.64 4.62 16.01
N SER A 29 -9.73 3.31 15.82
CA SER A 29 -8.60 2.42 15.53
C SER A 29 -7.69 3.04 14.46
N ALA A 30 -6.39 2.98 14.75
CA ALA A 30 -5.27 3.50 13.99
C ALA A 30 -5.50 3.50 12.46
N ALA A 31 -5.38 4.68 11.84
CA ALA A 31 -5.14 4.76 10.41
C ALA A 31 -3.94 3.86 10.10
N THR A 32 -4.17 2.79 9.31
CA THR A 32 -3.07 1.92 8.91
C THR A 32 -2.19 2.74 7.99
N ALA A 33 -0.94 2.98 8.38
CA ALA A 33 -0.01 3.75 7.57
C ALA A 33 0.37 2.94 6.33
N ASN A 34 0.33 3.57 5.16
CA ASN A 34 0.65 2.97 3.88
C ASN A 34 1.85 3.64 3.24
N ALA A 35 2.57 2.88 2.42
CA ALA A 35 3.73 3.38 1.69
C ALA A 35 3.74 2.90 0.24
N GLN A 36 4.29 3.74 -0.63
CA GLN A 36 4.75 3.34 -1.95
C GLN A 36 6.05 2.55 -1.84
N ILE A 37 6.30 1.69 -2.81
CA ILE A 37 7.53 0.89 -2.88
C ILE A 37 8.36 1.35 -4.08
N ARG A 38 9.63 1.65 -3.83
CA ARG A 38 10.64 1.97 -4.83
C ARG A 38 11.64 0.83 -4.91
N ILE A 39 11.76 0.24 -6.09
CA ILE A 39 12.71 -0.83 -6.36
C ILE A 39 13.91 -0.22 -7.08
N CYS A 40 15.09 -0.37 -6.49
CA CYS A 40 16.36 -0.05 -7.10
C CYS A 40 17.04 -1.34 -7.54
N ASN A 41 17.53 -1.35 -8.77
CA ASN A 41 18.17 -2.48 -9.39
C ASN A 41 19.67 -2.22 -9.49
N ASP A 42 20.45 -2.93 -8.69
CA ASP A 42 21.91 -2.78 -8.67
C ASP A 42 22.60 -3.74 -9.66
N ASN A 43 21.82 -4.48 -10.45
CA ASN A 43 22.31 -5.40 -11.48
C ASN A 43 22.55 -4.71 -12.83
N ASN A 44 23.42 -5.30 -13.64
CA ASN A 44 23.70 -4.91 -15.03
C ASN A 44 22.55 -5.22 -16.01
N ALA A 45 21.60 -6.09 -15.63
CA ALA A 45 20.41 -6.40 -16.41
C ALA A 45 19.18 -5.67 -15.87
N ALA A 46 18.34 -5.14 -16.76
CA ALA A 46 17.03 -4.61 -16.39
C ALA A 46 16.15 -5.71 -15.76
N LEU A 47 15.21 -5.31 -14.91
CA LEU A 47 14.20 -6.21 -14.34
C LEU A 47 12.81 -5.68 -14.61
N LYS A 48 11.85 -6.59 -14.70
CA LYS A 48 10.43 -6.27 -14.69
C LYS A 48 9.79 -6.85 -13.43
N PHE A 49 8.92 -6.11 -12.78
CA PHE A 49 8.32 -6.53 -11.51
C PHE A 49 6.85 -6.14 -11.38
N TYR A 50 6.17 -6.78 -10.42
CA TYR A 50 4.91 -6.34 -9.84
C TYR A 50 4.89 -6.74 -8.36
N ILE A 51 4.01 -6.12 -7.57
CA ILE A 51 3.92 -6.33 -6.13
C ILE A 51 2.52 -6.81 -5.80
N VAL A 52 2.39 -7.77 -4.90
CA VAL A 52 1.10 -8.26 -4.38
C VAL A 52 1.10 -8.17 -2.86
N GLY A 53 0.01 -7.71 -2.25
CA GLY A 53 -0.06 -7.59 -0.80
C GLY A 53 -1.33 -6.92 -0.32
N ARG A 54 -1.33 -6.48 0.95
CA ARG A 54 -2.46 -5.76 1.54
C ARG A 54 -2.34 -4.26 1.26
N ASN A 55 -3.31 -3.69 0.56
CA ASN A 55 -3.29 -2.29 0.13
C ASN A 55 -3.91 -1.32 1.17
N ASP A 56 -3.92 -0.04 0.83
CA ASP A 56 -4.54 1.06 1.60
C ASP A 56 -6.06 0.95 1.77
N HIS A 57 -6.73 0.16 0.94
CA HIS A 57 -8.14 -0.22 1.11
C HIS A 57 -8.34 -1.42 2.04
N GLY A 58 -7.26 -2.08 2.46
CA GLY A 58 -7.31 -3.29 3.29
C GLY A 58 -7.54 -4.58 2.50
N ASP A 59 -7.53 -4.50 1.18
CA ASP A 59 -7.71 -5.64 0.28
C ASP A 59 -6.37 -6.27 -0.08
N TRP A 60 -6.40 -7.57 -0.39
CA TRP A 60 -5.25 -8.25 -0.98
C TRP A 60 -5.30 -8.07 -2.50
N GLY A 61 -4.33 -7.35 -3.08
CA GLY A 61 -4.32 -6.97 -4.49
C GLY A 61 -2.92 -6.91 -5.07
N GLY A 62 -2.82 -6.63 -6.38
CA GLY A 62 -1.57 -6.56 -7.11
C GLY A 62 -1.38 -5.22 -7.83
N SER A 63 -0.12 -4.81 -8.03
CA SER A 63 0.21 -3.67 -8.87
C SER A 63 0.17 -4.04 -10.36
N ARG A 64 0.19 -3.02 -11.23
CA ARG A 64 0.61 -3.21 -12.62
C ARG A 64 2.07 -3.69 -12.70
N PHE A 65 2.49 -4.08 -13.90
CA PHE A 65 3.90 -4.32 -14.17
C PHE A 65 4.70 -3.01 -14.31
N TRP A 66 5.94 -3.07 -13.87
CA TRP A 66 6.90 -1.99 -13.90
C TRP A 66 8.24 -2.50 -14.42
N ASP A 67 8.94 -1.66 -15.17
CA ASP A 67 10.31 -1.93 -15.62
C ASP A 67 11.27 -1.10 -14.78
N VAL A 68 12.40 -1.69 -14.37
CA VAL A 68 13.53 -1.01 -13.73
C VAL A 68 14.75 -1.18 -14.62
N PRO A 69 15.37 -0.10 -15.10
CA PRO A 69 16.59 -0.20 -15.89
C PRO A 69 17.73 -0.81 -15.06
N ALA A 70 18.79 -1.25 -15.74
CA ALA A 70 20.05 -1.59 -15.08
C ALA A 70 20.59 -0.36 -14.32
N HIS A 71 21.08 -0.56 -13.09
CA HIS A 71 21.60 0.51 -12.22
C HIS A 71 20.63 1.68 -11.99
N GLY A 72 19.33 1.41 -11.96
CA GLY A 72 18.31 2.45 -11.79
C GLY A 72 17.20 2.05 -10.84
N CYS A 73 16.25 2.95 -10.63
CA CYS A 73 15.13 2.71 -9.73
C CYS A 73 13.80 3.09 -10.35
N THR A 74 12.75 2.36 -10.00
CA THR A 74 11.37 2.67 -10.37
C THR A 74 10.50 2.60 -9.13
N THR A 75 9.68 3.64 -8.93
CA THR A 75 8.66 3.67 -7.89
C THR A 75 7.37 3.10 -8.45
N ALA A 76 6.75 2.16 -7.74
CA ALA A 76 5.38 1.72 -8.00
C ALA A 76 4.38 2.81 -7.57
N ALA A 77 4.39 3.93 -8.28
CA ALA A 77 3.58 5.10 -7.99
C ALA A 77 2.08 4.78 -8.09
N ASP A 78 1.27 5.44 -7.27
CA ASP A 78 -0.18 5.28 -7.15
C ASP A 78 -0.64 3.90 -6.62
N TYR A 79 0.29 3.07 -6.16
CA TYR A 79 0.01 1.83 -5.42
C TYR A 79 0.54 1.95 -4.00
N TRP A 80 -0.33 1.70 -3.01
CA TRP A 80 -0.04 1.89 -1.60
C TRP A 80 -0.20 0.58 -0.85
N TRP A 81 0.83 0.21 -0.09
CA TRP A 81 0.85 -1.02 0.69
C TRP A 81 0.92 -0.72 2.18
N GLN A 82 0.20 -1.51 2.98
CA GLN A 82 0.24 -1.38 4.43
C GLN A 82 1.66 -1.59 4.95
N THR A 83 2.10 -0.67 5.81
CA THR A 83 3.38 -0.78 6.53
C THR A 83 3.27 -1.78 7.69
N ASP A 84 4.42 -2.17 8.25
CA ASP A 84 4.53 -3.18 9.33
C ASP A 84 4.01 -4.56 8.89
N ARG A 85 4.14 -4.85 7.59
CA ARG A 85 3.61 -6.04 6.92
C ARG A 85 4.50 -6.42 5.75
N ALA A 86 4.35 -7.66 5.30
CA ALA A 86 5.03 -8.14 4.11
C ALA A 86 4.17 -8.02 2.86
N VAL A 87 4.86 -7.83 1.73
CA VAL A 87 4.32 -7.94 0.38
C VAL A 87 5.10 -9.01 -0.40
N GLU A 88 4.48 -9.58 -1.41
CA GLU A 88 5.15 -10.42 -2.40
C GLU A 88 5.72 -9.54 -3.51
N PHE A 89 7.04 -9.61 -3.71
CA PHE A 89 7.73 -8.97 -4.81
C PHE A 89 8.02 -10.01 -5.88
N HIS A 90 7.27 -9.92 -6.98
CA HIS A 90 7.42 -10.80 -8.13
C HIS A 90 8.25 -10.09 -9.18
N TYR A 91 9.32 -10.72 -9.66
CA TYR A 91 10.21 -10.12 -10.63
C TYR A 91 10.76 -11.13 -11.64
N VAL A 92 11.24 -10.60 -12.76
CA VAL A 92 11.90 -11.37 -13.81
C VAL A 92 13.09 -10.60 -14.37
N ARG A 93 14.16 -11.35 -14.62
CA ARG A 93 15.32 -10.91 -15.39
C ARG A 93 15.49 -11.92 -16.54
N PRO A 94 15.24 -11.57 -17.81
CA PRO A 94 15.48 -12.51 -18.90
C PRO A 94 16.97 -12.92 -18.98
N PRO A 95 17.29 -14.19 -19.28
CA PRO A 95 16.40 -15.25 -19.74
C PRO A 95 15.73 -16.06 -18.61
N GLN A 96 15.96 -15.72 -17.34
CA GLN A 96 15.31 -16.41 -16.23
C GLN A 96 13.79 -16.19 -16.26
N GLY A 97 13.05 -17.16 -15.72
CA GLY A 97 11.61 -17.05 -15.54
C GLY A 97 11.25 -16.09 -14.39
N TRP A 98 9.95 -15.87 -14.21
CA TRP A 98 9.44 -15.16 -13.04
C TRP A 98 9.80 -15.91 -11.75
N THR A 99 10.26 -15.15 -10.77
CA THR A 99 10.45 -15.59 -9.39
C THR A 99 9.79 -14.60 -8.45
N TRP A 100 9.69 -14.95 -7.18
CA TRP A 100 9.17 -14.06 -6.16
C TRP A 100 9.93 -14.20 -4.86
N GLU A 101 9.92 -13.13 -4.08
CA GLU A 101 10.39 -13.11 -2.71
C GLU A 101 9.48 -12.23 -1.85
N GLN A 102 9.61 -12.38 -0.53
CA GLN A 102 8.84 -11.59 0.41
C GLN A 102 9.62 -10.34 0.80
N LEU A 103 9.04 -9.16 0.60
CA LEU A 103 9.60 -7.90 1.09
C LEU A 103 8.82 -7.44 2.32
N TYR A 104 9.53 -7.25 3.43
CA TYR A 104 8.94 -6.64 4.62
C TYR A 104 8.91 -5.13 4.46
N VAL A 105 7.70 -4.55 4.45
CA VAL A 105 7.49 -3.09 4.46
C VAL A 105 7.54 -2.64 5.92
N PRO A 106 8.63 -1.98 6.36
CA PRO A 106 8.76 -1.57 7.75
C PRO A 106 7.70 -0.54 8.11
N ARG A 107 7.38 -0.44 9.40
CA ARG A 107 6.52 0.63 9.92
C ARG A 107 7.08 1.98 9.50
N ALA A 108 6.25 2.78 8.83
CA ALA A 108 6.64 4.09 8.33
C ALA A 108 5.49 5.09 8.46
N LYS A 109 5.76 6.34 8.10
CA LYS A 109 4.71 7.37 8.01
C LYS A 109 3.78 7.06 6.83
N ASP A 110 2.50 7.34 7.00
CA ASP A 110 1.53 7.26 5.91
C ASP A 110 1.93 8.22 4.78
N GLY A 111 1.79 7.77 3.53
CA GLY A 111 2.22 8.54 2.37
C GLY A 111 3.73 8.46 2.07
N SER A 112 4.50 7.64 2.79
CA SER A 112 5.94 7.51 2.56
C SER A 112 6.30 6.64 1.35
N THR A 113 7.57 6.66 0.94
CA THR A 113 8.14 5.73 -0.04
C THR A 113 9.22 4.88 0.64
N GLN A 114 9.09 3.57 0.56
CA GLN A 114 10.08 2.61 1.04
C GLN A 114 10.94 2.09 -0.12
N GLN A 115 12.25 2.14 0.03
CA GLN A 115 13.19 1.71 -1.00
C GLN A 115 13.73 0.30 -0.69
N PHE A 116 13.78 -0.54 -1.71
CA PHE A 116 14.43 -1.86 -1.67
C PHE A 116 15.44 -1.95 -2.82
N SER A 117 16.64 -2.42 -2.50
CA SER A 117 17.69 -2.70 -3.48
C SER A 117 17.68 -4.18 -3.83
N ILE A 118 17.61 -4.49 -5.12
CA ILE A 118 17.55 -5.84 -5.68
C ILE A 118 18.77 -6.03 -6.56
N SER A 119 19.54 -7.08 -6.25
CA SER A 119 20.74 -7.47 -7.00
C SER A 119 20.46 -8.42 -8.15
#